data_AF-A0A7K4MP93-F1
#
_entry.id   AF-A0A7K4MP93-F1
#
_cell.length_a   1.000
_cell.length_b   1.000
_cell.length_c   1.000
_cell.angle_alpha   90.00
_cell.angle_beta   90.00
_cell.angle_gamma   90.00
#
_symmetry.space_group_name_H-M   'P 1'
#
loop_
_entity.id
_entity.type
_entity.pdbx_description
1 polymer ?
#
loop_
_entity_poly.entity_id
_entity_poly.type
_entity_poly.pdbx_seq_one_letter_code
_entity_poly.pdbx_strand_id
1 'polypeptide(L)'
;MLTFKQYLIEAAKEGKNLHLEHLEDEVLNHGVDGTRAAINFLQSLRDMLAGSAKKSVNVSVKWDGAPAIFAGINPENEKFFVGTKGVFNVNPKVNYTDADIDKNH
;
A
#
# COMPACT_ATOMS: atom_id res chain seq x y z
N MET A 1 -36.36 -5.45 -3.61
CA MET A 1 -36.06 -4.04 -3.27
C MET A 1 -34.99 -4.08 -2.19
N LEU A 2 -33.81 -3.50 -2.45
CA LEU A 2 -32.70 -3.52 -1.49
C LEU A 2 -33.01 -2.58 -0.32
N THR A 3 -32.58 -2.95 0.89
CA THR A 3 -32.67 -2.03 2.03
C THR A 3 -31.65 -0.90 1.87
N PHE A 4 -31.94 0.28 2.42
CA PHE A 4 -31.05 1.44 2.35
C PHE A 4 -29.61 1.12 2.81
N LYS A 5 -29.47 0.29 3.85
CA LYS A 5 -28.16 -0.14 4.35
C LYS A 5 -27.41 -1.04 3.35
N GLN A 6 -28.12 -1.92 2.65
CA GLN A 6 -27.54 -2.76 1.60
C GLN A 6 -27.10 -1.92 0.40
N TYR A 7 -27.90 -0.93 -0.01
CA TYR A 7 -27.55 0.01 -1.07
C TYR A 7 -26.25 0.78 -0.77
N LEU A 8 -26.09 1.29 0.45
CA LEU A 8 -24.85 1.99 0.85
C LEU A 8 -23.62 1.08 0.89
N ILE A 9 -23.78 -0.19 1.31
CA ILE A 9 -22.68 -1.17 1.35
C ILE A 9 -22.27 -1.60 -0.06
N GLU A 10 -23.22 -1.69 -0.99
CA GLU A 10 -22.97 -2.03 -2.39
C GLU A 10 -22.25 -0.89 -3.13
N ALA A 11 -22.71 0.36 -2.98
CA ALA A 11 -22.02 1.53 -3.50
C ALA A 11 -20.58 1.67 -2.95
N ALA A 12 -20.34 1.26 -1.70
CA ALA A 12 -19.01 1.26 -1.10
C ALA A 12 -18.08 0.15 -1.61
N LYS A 13 -18.61 -0.87 -2.30
CA LYS A 13 -17.80 -1.91 -2.96
C LYS A 13 -17.31 -1.45 -4.34
N GLU A 14 -18.13 -0.72 -5.08
CA GLU A 14 -17.79 -0.21 -6.41
C GLU A 14 -16.75 0.94 -6.37
N GLY A 15 -16.71 1.72 -5.28
CA GLY A 15 -15.78 2.85 -5.13
C GLY A 15 -14.47 2.55 -4.40
N LYS A 16 -14.19 1.29 -4.03
CA LYS A 16 -12.91 0.95 -3.38
C LYS A 16 -11.87 0.60 -4.44
N ASN A 17 -11.06 1.59 -4.81
CA ASN A 17 -9.84 1.36 -5.60
C ASN A 17 -8.85 0.53 -4.78
N LEU A 18 -8.96 -0.81 -4.86
CA LEU A 18 -8.04 -1.77 -4.23
C LEU A 18 -6.70 -1.84 -4.96
N HIS A 19 -6.65 -1.32 -6.19
CA HIS A 19 -5.48 -1.18 -7.01
C HIS A 19 -5.38 0.27 -7.51
N LEU A 20 -4.16 0.76 -7.68
CA LEU A 20 -3.93 1.92 -8.53
C LEU A 20 -4.20 1.45 -9.96
N GLU A 21 -5.33 1.83 -10.52
CA GLU A 21 -5.64 1.58 -11.93
C GLU A 21 -4.68 2.37 -12.82
N HIS A 22 -4.44 1.87 -14.03
CA HIS A 22 -3.63 2.62 -14.98
C HIS A 22 -4.42 3.85 -15.43
N LEU A 23 -3.70 4.92 -15.75
CA LEU A 23 -4.34 6.19 -16.10
C LEU A 23 -5.20 6.07 -17.37
N GLU A 24 -4.78 5.20 -18.30
CA GLU A 24 -5.50 4.87 -19.51
C GLU A 24 -6.79 4.07 -19.25
N ASP A 25 -6.84 3.28 -18.18
CA ASP A 25 -8.03 2.49 -17.84
C ASP A 25 -9.19 3.42 -17.46
N GLU A 26 -8.90 4.51 -16.75
CA GLU A 26 -9.87 5.56 -16.41
C GLU A 26 -10.52 6.16 -17.68
N VAL A 27 -9.72 6.39 -18.74
CA VAL A 27 -10.19 6.92 -20.03
C VAL A 27 -11.07 5.90 -20.76
N LEU A 28 -10.67 4.62 -20.75
CA LEU A 28 -11.40 3.55 -21.45
C LEU A 28 -12.71 3.19 -20.74
N ASN A 29 -12.73 3.20 -19.41
CA ASN A 29 -13.88 2.79 -18.59
C ASN A 29 -14.93 3.89 -18.43
N HIS A 30 -14.50 5.16 -18.35
CA HIS A 30 -15.37 6.29 -18.01
C HIS A 30 -15.42 7.39 -19.08
N GLY A 31 -14.78 7.16 -20.24
CA GLY A 31 -14.88 8.04 -21.41
C GLY A 31 -14.49 9.49 -21.11
N VAL A 32 -15.40 10.43 -21.37
CA VAL A 32 -15.16 11.87 -21.18
C VAL A 32 -14.90 12.20 -19.71
N ASP A 33 -15.65 11.60 -18.79
CA ASP A 33 -15.51 11.88 -17.36
C ASP A 33 -14.21 11.30 -16.82
N GLY A 34 -13.85 10.10 -17.24
CA GLY A 34 -12.56 9.49 -16.93
C GLY A 34 -11.38 10.27 -17.50
N THR A 35 -11.51 10.78 -18.73
CA THR A 35 -10.50 11.66 -19.33
C THR A 35 -10.29 12.92 -18.50
N ARG A 36 -11.36 13.53 -17.99
CA ARG A 36 -11.26 14.70 -17.10
C ARG A 36 -10.60 14.33 -15.76
N ALA A 37 -10.93 13.18 -15.19
CA ALA A 37 -10.32 12.68 -13.97
C ALA A 37 -8.81 12.46 -14.14
N ALA A 38 -8.40 11.81 -15.23
CA ALA A 38 -7.00 11.59 -15.58
C ALA A 38 -6.21 12.90 -15.74
N ILE A 39 -6.78 13.89 -16.43
CA ILE A 39 -6.17 15.22 -16.59
C ILE A 39 -5.99 15.91 -15.23
N ASN A 40 -7.02 15.90 -14.39
CA ASN A 40 -6.96 16.52 -13.06
C ASN A 40 -5.91 15.83 -12.18
N PHE A 41 -5.79 14.51 -12.25
CA PHE A 41 -4.77 13.76 -11.54
C PHE A 41 -3.36 14.18 -11.97
N LEU A 42 -3.08 14.23 -13.29
CA LEU A 42 -1.78 14.67 -13.82
C LEU A 42 -1.45 16.13 -13.44
N GLN A 43 -2.44 17.02 -13.48
CA GLN A 43 -2.28 18.40 -13.03
C GLN A 43 -1.95 18.47 -11.53
N SER A 44 -2.64 17.67 -10.71
CA SER A 44 -2.38 17.62 -9.26
C SER A 44 -0.98 17.08 -8.95
N LEU A 45 -0.52 16.06 -9.68
CA LEU A 45 0.84 15.53 -9.57
C LEU A 45 1.89 16.56 -9.97
N ARG A 46 1.68 17.26 -11.10
CA ARG A 46 2.55 18.37 -11.53
C ARG A 46 2.63 19.44 -10.45
N ASP A 47 1.50 19.87 -9.91
CA ASP A 47 1.44 20.97 -8.93
C ASP A 47 2.06 20.58 -7.58
N MET A 48 1.94 19.30 -7.20
CA MET A 48 2.64 18.71 -6.05
C MET A 48 4.16 18.71 -6.25
N LEU A 49 4.64 18.31 -7.43
CA LEU A 49 6.08 18.25 -7.76
C LEU A 49 6.69 19.64 -8.04
N ALA A 50 5.90 20.59 -8.53
CA ALA A 50 6.30 21.97 -8.78
C ALA A 50 6.57 22.76 -7.47
N GLY A 51 6.39 22.13 -6.30
CA GLY A 51 6.99 22.63 -5.06
C GLY A 51 6.24 23.78 -4.39
N SER A 52 4.94 23.94 -4.65
CA SER A 52 4.10 24.92 -3.92
C SER A 52 3.77 24.50 -2.48
N ALA A 53 4.16 23.29 -2.07
CA ALA A 53 3.98 22.80 -0.71
C ALA A 53 4.88 23.56 0.28
N LYS A 54 4.26 24.29 1.22
CA LYS A 54 4.97 25.00 2.32
C LYS A 54 5.73 24.06 3.29
N LYS A 55 5.68 22.74 3.09
CA LYS A 55 6.36 21.71 3.89
C LYS A 55 7.18 20.81 2.97
N SER A 56 8.36 20.39 3.43
CA SER A 56 9.18 19.41 2.73
C SER A 56 8.39 18.12 2.52
N VAL A 57 8.20 17.74 1.26
CA VAL A 57 7.63 16.44 0.90
C VAL A 57 8.80 15.45 0.86
N ASN A 58 8.86 14.55 1.84
CA ASN A 58 9.84 13.46 1.82
C ASN A 58 9.40 12.41 0.79
N VAL A 59 10.06 12.41 -0.36
CA VAL A 59 9.94 11.33 -1.35
C VAL A 59 11.09 10.35 -1.09
N SER A 60 10.79 9.12 -0.72
CA SER A 60 11.78 8.05 -0.62
C SER A 60 11.79 7.21 -1.89
N VAL A 61 12.99 6.92 -2.40
CA VAL A 61 13.15 5.96 -3.49
C VAL A 61 13.07 4.57 -2.91
N LYS A 62 12.06 3.80 -3.33
CA LYS A 62 12.01 2.37 -3.05
C LYS A 62 12.97 1.68 -4.01
N TRP A 63 14.12 1.22 -3.51
CA TRP A 63 14.93 0.26 -4.24
C TRP A 63 14.15 -1.05 -4.29
N ASP A 64 13.63 -1.40 -5.47
CA ASP A 64 12.88 -2.64 -5.64
C ASP A 64 13.81 -3.82 -5.35
N GLY A 65 13.41 -4.68 -4.40
CA GLY A 65 14.22 -5.79 -3.89
C GLY A 65 14.83 -5.63 -2.50
N ALA A 66 14.77 -4.45 -1.85
CA ALA A 66 15.23 -4.34 -0.47
C ALA A 66 14.27 -5.08 0.49
N PRO A 67 14.74 -6.11 1.25
CA PRO A 67 13.89 -6.80 2.19
C PRO A 67 13.47 -5.85 3.32
N ALA A 68 12.17 -5.74 3.57
CA ALA A 68 11.68 -5.03 4.74
C ALA A 68 12.05 -5.86 5.99
N ILE A 69 12.97 -5.34 6.80
CA ILE A 69 13.40 -5.97 8.05
C ILE A 69 12.60 -5.38 9.22
N PHE A 70 12.04 -6.28 10.03
CA PHE A 70 11.42 -5.99 11.31
C PHE A 70 12.32 -6.53 12.41
N ALA A 71 12.57 -5.72 13.43
CA ALA A 71 13.34 -6.13 14.61
C ALA A 71 12.69 -5.57 15.87
N GLY A 72 12.77 -6.31 16.97
CA GLY A 72 12.15 -5.92 18.22
C GLY A 72 12.27 -7.00 19.29
N ILE A 73 11.57 -6.80 20.41
CA ILE A 73 11.44 -7.79 21.48
C ILE A 73 10.11 -8.52 21.27
N ASN A 74 10.14 -9.86 21.20
CA ASN A 74 8.89 -10.62 21.16
C ASN A 74 8.21 -10.52 22.54
N PRO A 75 6.97 -10.01 22.63
CA PRO A 75 6.25 -9.87 23.89
C PRO A 75 5.93 -11.21 24.59
N GLU A 76 5.93 -12.34 23.87
CA GLU A 76 5.60 -13.65 24.42
C GLU A 76 6.77 -14.30 25.16
N ASN A 77 7.99 -14.03 24.74
CA ASN A 77 9.19 -14.70 25.26
C ASN A 77 10.33 -13.76 25.65
N GLU A 78 10.13 -12.45 25.53
CA GLU A 78 11.06 -11.38 25.89
C GLU A 78 12.42 -11.42 25.14
N LYS A 79 12.51 -12.17 24.05
CA LYS A 79 13.74 -12.28 23.25
C LYS A 79 13.75 -11.28 22.10
N PHE A 80 14.93 -10.73 21.83
CA PHE A 80 15.18 -9.95 20.63
C PHE A 80 15.04 -10.84 19.38
N PHE A 81 14.35 -10.34 18.36
CA PHE A 81 14.18 -11.04 17.09
C PHE A 81 14.44 -10.14 15.90
N VAL A 82 14.72 -10.77 14.77
CA VAL A 82 14.76 -10.15 13.44
C VAL A 82 13.91 -10.99 12.48
N GLY A 83 13.24 -10.36 11.53
CA GLY A 83 12.49 -11.07 10.51
C GLY A 83 12.12 -10.19 9.33
N THR A 84 11.65 -10.82 8.26
CA THR A 84 11.08 -10.12 7.10
C THR A 84 9.56 -9.97 7.26
N LYS A 85 8.85 -9.54 6.21
CA LYS A 85 7.38 -9.51 6.17
C LYS A 85 6.72 -10.85 6.59
N GLY A 86 7.44 -11.97 6.49
CA GLY A 86 6.99 -13.29 6.93
C GLY A 86 6.68 -13.42 8.43
N VAL A 87 7.08 -12.47 9.27
CA VAL A 87 6.69 -12.42 10.70
C VAL A 87 5.18 -12.26 10.91
N PHE A 88 4.45 -11.74 9.91
CA PHE A 88 3.00 -11.51 10.00
C PHE A 88 2.17 -12.62 9.32
N ASN A 89 2.79 -13.73 8.96
CA ASN A 89 2.07 -14.85 8.35
C ASN A 89 1.33 -15.68 9.41
N VAL A 90 0.39 -16.54 8.97
CA VAL A 90 -0.35 -17.45 9.86
C VAL A 90 0.60 -18.31 10.70
N ASN A 91 1.71 -18.76 10.09
CA ASN A 91 2.87 -19.32 10.77
C ASN A 91 4.03 -18.32 10.70
N PRO A 92 4.28 -17.53 11.76
CA PRO A 92 5.28 -16.47 11.77
C PRO A 92 6.70 -17.00 11.55
N LYS A 93 7.43 -16.39 10.61
CA LYS A 93 8.88 -16.63 10.42
C LYS A 93 9.69 -15.63 11.25
N VAL A 94 9.87 -15.93 12.54
CA VAL A 94 10.62 -15.11 13.50
C VAL A 94 11.98 -15.74 13.74
N ASN A 95 13.06 -14.94 13.64
CA ASN A 95 14.43 -15.44 13.82
C ASN A 95 15.04 -14.91 15.12
N TYR A 96 15.53 -15.82 15.96
CA TYR A 96 16.26 -15.51 17.20
C TYR A 96 17.74 -15.86 17.09
N THR A 97 18.07 -16.78 16.18
CA THR A 97 19.41 -17.30 15.93
C THR A 97 19.69 -17.37 14.43
N ASP A 98 20.95 -17.49 14.06
CA ASP A 98 21.34 -17.64 12.65
C ASP A 98 20.73 -18.90 12.01
N ALA A 99 20.58 -19.98 12.78
CA ALA A 99 19.91 -21.20 12.33
C ALA A 99 18.42 -20.99 11.98
N ASP A 100 17.74 -20.06 12.67
CA ASP A 100 16.37 -19.70 12.33
C ASP A 100 16.32 -18.96 10.98
N ILE A 101 17.33 -18.13 10.69
CA ILE A 101 17.45 -17.41 9.43
C ILE A 101 17.61 -18.40 8.28
N ASP A 102 18.58 -19.33 8.36
CA ASP A 102 18.84 -20.35 7.33
C ASP A 102 17.63 -21.26 7.06
N LYS A 103 16.79 -21.49 8.07
CA LYS A 103 15.56 -22.27 7.93
C LYS A 103 14.44 -21.47 7.26
N ASN A 104 14.38 -20.16 7.50
CA ASN A 104 13.26 -19.32 7.11
C ASN A 104 13.45 -18.59 5.77
N HIS A 105 14.71 -18.44 5.31
CA HIS A 105 15.13 -17.64 4.16
C HIS A 105 16.16 -18.35 3.30
#